data_AF-A0A8J7PBR6-F1
#
_entry.id   AF-A0A8J7PBR6-F1
#
_cell.length_a   1.000
_cell.length_b   1.000
_cell.length_c   1.000
_cell.angle_alpha   90.00
_cell.angle_beta   90.00
_cell.angle_gamma   90.00
#
_symmetry.space_group_name_H-M   'P 1'
#
loop_
_entity.id
_entity.type
_entity.pdbx_description
1 polymer ?
#
loop_
_entity_poly.entity_id
_entity_poly.type
_entity_poly.pdbx_seq_one_letter_code
_entity_poly.pdbx_strand_id
1 'polypeptide(L)'
;MEMKGKPVRELNDSKWLCDLAFMVGITKYLSELNVKLQGPNQLLSSLLSNVKSFEAKLRLWKVQLERNNTVHFPTLEGQKPSTTLEYAGECAKLIEAFNERFKDVKSKQMELNIFATPPADVPDNLQHEIIHRKSDDELKARYNNLPLLEFYKRYISNDEFPTLRRHALKYASVFGTTYCCEQFFSKLTIAKSRLRSRLTDANLEKQLQVATSSIPANITCLTKEKQFQPSH
;
A
#
# COMPACT_ATOMS: atom_id res chain seq x y z
N MET A 1 -9.89 8.00 34.19
CA MET A 1 -10.52 6.67 33.95
C MET A 1 -10.80 5.93 35.26
N GLU A 2 -11.30 6.63 36.29
CA GLU A 2 -11.89 6.01 37.49
C GLU A 2 -13.42 6.06 37.43
N MET A 3 -14.01 5.90 36.24
CA MET A 3 -15.47 5.81 36.13
C MET A 3 -15.86 4.34 36.32
N LYS A 4 -16.03 3.91 37.60
CA LYS A 4 -16.88 2.79 38.10
C LYS A 4 -16.39 2.09 39.37
N GLY A 5 -15.53 2.70 40.21
CA GLY A 5 -15.24 2.17 41.56
C GLY A 5 -14.70 0.73 41.62
N LYS A 6 -14.24 0.17 40.50
CA LYS A 6 -13.54 -1.10 40.41
C LYS A 6 -12.07 -0.79 40.18
N PRO A 7 -11.16 -1.16 41.09
CA PRO A 7 -9.74 -0.92 40.89
C PRO A 7 -9.26 -1.71 39.67
N VAL A 8 -8.66 -1.02 38.69
CA VAL A 8 -7.98 -1.63 37.55
C VAL A 8 -6.56 -1.92 38.03
N ARG A 9 -6.30 -3.16 38.45
CA ARG A 9 -5.04 -3.56 39.11
C ARG A 9 -3.83 -3.37 38.19
N GLU A 10 -4.07 -3.49 36.89
CA GLU A 10 -3.11 -3.34 35.81
C GLU A 10 -2.52 -1.93 35.73
N LEU A 11 -3.26 -0.89 36.13
CA LEU A 11 -2.77 0.48 36.16
C LEU A 11 -1.77 0.75 37.30
N ASN A 12 -1.65 -0.17 38.25
CA ASN A 12 -0.65 -0.13 39.32
C ASN A 12 0.54 -1.05 39.03
N ASP A 13 0.49 -1.82 37.94
CA ASP A 13 1.57 -2.73 37.53
C ASP A 13 2.50 -2.02 36.53
N SER A 14 3.70 -1.69 37.00
CA SER A 14 4.72 -1.01 36.19
C SER A 14 5.12 -1.82 34.95
N LYS A 15 5.15 -3.16 35.02
CA LYS A 15 5.50 -4.01 33.88
C LYS A 15 4.40 -3.95 32.84
N TRP A 16 3.15 -4.10 33.28
CA TRP A 16 1.99 -4.02 32.40
C TRP A 16 1.90 -2.67 31.68
N LEU A 17 2.18 -1.57 32.39
CA LEU A 17 2.20 -0.23 31.78
C LEU A 17 3.30 -0.08 30.72
N CYS A 18 4.48 -0.67 30.94
CA CYS A 18 5.54 -0.69 29.92
C CYS A 18 5.11 -1.49 28.69
N ASP A 19 4.48 -2.65 28.88
CA ASP A 19 3.99 -3.51 27.80
C ASP A 19 2.93 -2.79 26.96
N LEU A 20 1.96 -2.16 27.62
CA LEU A 20 0.96 -1.34 26.95
C LEU A 20 1.61 -0.17 26.21
N ALA A 21 2.58 0.52 26.82
CA ALA A 21 3.25 1.66 26.23
C ALA A 21 4.04 1.29 24.96
N PHE A 22 4.73 0.14 24.97
CA PHE A 22 5.36 -0.43 23.79
C PHE A 22 4.32 -0.79 22.71
N MET A 23 3.22 -1.46 23.10
CA MET A 23 2.14 -1.82 22.18
C MET A 23 1.53 -0.60 21.50
N VAL A 24 1.28 0.48 22.23
CA VAL A 24 0.77 1.75 21.66
C VAL A 24 1.75 2.29 20.61
N GLY A 25 3.04 2.28 20.88
CA GLY A 25 4.06 2.72 19.93
C GLY A 25 4.09 1.88 18.66
N ILE A 26 4.21 0.55 18.80
CA ILE A 26 4.34 -0.34 17.64
C ILE A 26 3.06 -0.38 16.79
N THR A 27 1.88 -0.36 17.42
CA THR A 27 0.60 -0.35 16.70
C THR A 27 0.38 0.95 15.94
N LYS A 28 0.79 2.09 16.50
CA LYS A 28 0.82 3.37 15.77
C LYS A 28 1.66 3.26 14.50
N TYR A 29 2.88 2.75 14.60
CA TYR A 29 3.77 2.60 13.44
C TYR A 29 3.23 1.60 12.40
N LEU A 30 2.61 0.50 12.83
CA LEU A 30 1.94 -0.44 11.94
C LEU A 30 0.74 0.22 11.23
N SER A 31 -0.03 1.05 11.93
CA SER A 31 -1.14 1.81 11.33
C SER A 31 -0.65 2.82 10.30
N GLU A 32 0.45 3.54 10.58
CA GLU A 32 1.08 4.46 9.63
C GLU A 32 1.55 3.74 8.36
N LEU A 33 2.15 2.55 8.51
CA LEU A 33 2.48 1.70 7.37
C LEU A 33 1.22 1.29 6.61
N ASN A 34 0.19 0.81 7.31
CA ASN A 34 -1.04 0.34 6.68
C ASN A 34 -1.69 1.44 5.82
N VAL A 35 -1.74 2.68 6.31
CA VAL A 35 -2.24 3.83 5.53
C VAL A 35 -1.42 4.03 4.24
N LYS A 36 -0.09 3.89 4.31
CA LYS A 36 0.79 3.99 3.13
C LYS A 36 0.66 2.83 2.14
N LEU A 37 0.18 1.68 2.59
CA LEU A 37 -0.11 0.54 1.72
C LEU A 37 -1.50 0.62 1.08
N GLN A 38 -2.35 1.50 1.59
CA GLN A 38 -3.69 1.74 1.08
C GLN A 38 -3.72 2.91 0.09
N GLY A 39 -4.82 3.00 -0.67
CA GLY A 39 -5.08 4.08 -1.60
C GLY A 39 -5.09 3.62 -3.06
N PRO A 40 -5.67 4.45 -3.96
CA PRO A 40 -5.76 4.13 -5.38
C PRO A 40 -4.39 4.22 -6.07
N ASN A 41 -4.25 3.50 -7.18
CA ASN A 41 -3.09 3.58 -8.09
C ASN A 41 -1.72 3.34 -7.43
N GLN A 42 -1.67 2.56 -6.35
CA GLN A 42 -0.42 2.15 -5.70
C GLN A 42 0.30 1.09 -6.54
N LEU A 43 1.51 1.39 -7.00
CA LEU A 43 2.36 0.43 -7.70
C LEU A 43 3.03 -0.54 -6.72
N LEU A 44 3.21 -1.79 -7.16
CA LEU A 44 3.86 -2.82 -6.36
C LEU A 44 5.28 -2.41 -5.89
N SER A 45 6.03 -1.70 -6.74
CA SER A 45 7.35 -1.15 -6.39
C SER A 45 7.29 -0.12 -5.26
N SER A 46 6.29 0.77 -5.28
CA SER A 46 6.06 1.77 -4.23
C SER A 46 5.65 1.11 -2.91
N LEU A 47 4.76 0.12 -2.97
CA LEU A 47 4.33 -0.66 -1.79
C LEU A 47 5.50 -1.41 -1.16
N LEU A 48 6.32 -2.08 -1.98
CA LEU A 48 7.51 -2.78 -1.52
C LEU A 48 8.54 -1.82 -0.88
N SER A 49 8.69 -0.61 -1.42
CA SER A 49 9.54 0.43 -0.83
C SER A 49 9.07 0.84 0.57
N ASN A 50 7.75 1.03 0.76
CA ASN A 50 7.17 1.33 2.07
C ASN A 50 7.42 0.20 3.09
N VAL A 51 7.23 -1.06 2.67
CA VAL A 51 7.54 -2.25 3.50
C VAL A 51 9.01 -2.27 3.89
N LYS A 52 9.93 -2.09 2.93
CA LYS A 52 11.38 -2.09 3.18
C LYS A 52 11.81 -0.98 4.13
N SER A 53 11.24 0.22 3.98
CA SER A 53 11.50 1.34 4.89
C SER A 53 11.07 1.00 6.32
N PHE A 54 9.91 0.35 6.48
CA PHE A 54 9.42 -0.09 7.79
C PHE A 54 10.32 -1.16 8.42
N GLU A 55 10.76 -2.16 7.64
CA GLU A 55 11.69 -3.18 8.12
C GLU A 55 13.04 -2.59 8.55
N ALA A 56 13.55 -1.59 7.83
CA ALA A 56 14.76 -0.89 8.23
C ALA A 56 14.58 -0.17 9.58
N LYS A 57 13.42 0.46 9.80
CA LYS A 57 13.07 1.05 11.10
C LYS A 57 12.95 0.01 12.20
N LEU A 58 12.30 -1.13 11.96
CA LEU A 58 12.21 -2.23 12.93
C LEU A 58 13.60 -2.73 13.34
N ARG A 59 14.52 -2.90 12.38
CA ARG A 59 15.91 -3.30 12.67
C ARG A 59 16.64 -2.27 13.52
N LEU A 60 16.46 -0.98 13.21
CA LEU A 60 17.01 0.12 14.02
C LEU A 60 16.46 0.09 15.45
N TRP A 61 15.14 -0.01 15.60
CA TRP A 61 14.47 -0.05 16.89
C TRP A 61 14.90 -1.24 17.74
N LYS A 62 15.03 -2.43 17.14
CA LYS A 62 15.58 -3.61 17.82
C LYS A 62 16.95 -3.32 18.45
N VAL A 63 17.89 -2.78 17.68
CA VAL A 63 19.25 -2.46 18.15
C VAL A 63 19.24 -1.37 19.23
N GLN A 64 18.35 -0.39 19.12
CA GLN A 64 18.20 0.66 20.13
C GLN A 64 17.62 0.10 21.44
N LEU A 65 16.58 -0.73 21.36
CA LEU A 65 15.96 -1.38 22.51
C LEU A 65 16.90 -2.40 23.18
N GLU A 66 17.81 -3.04 22.45
CA GLU A 66 18.90 -3.85 23.07
C GLU A 66 19.84 -3.00 23.94
N ARG A 67 19.92 -1.69 23.66
CA ARG A 67 20.77 -0.73 24.37
C ARG A 67 19.99 0.14 25.37
N ASN A 68 18.75 -0.23 25.71
CA ASN A 68 17.84 0.57 26.54
C ASN A 68 17.56 1.98 25.99
N ASN A 69 17.69 2.18 24.68
CA ASN A 69 17.35 3.45 24.03
C ASN A 69 15.91 3.39 23.50
N THR A 70 15.05 4.21 24.10
CA THR A 70 13.61 4.30 23.81
C THR A 70 13.22 5.56 23.02
N VAL A 71 14.16 6.24 22.35
CA VAL A 71 13.92 7.52 21.65
C VAL A 71 12.78 7.49 20.62
N HIS A 72 12.51 6.33 20.02
CA HIS A 72 11.40 6.13 19.08
C HIS A 72 10.15 5.50 19.72
N PHE A 73 10.11 5.36 21.04
CA PHE A 73 8.94 4.93 21.79
C PHE A 73 8.70 5.89 22.97
N PRO A 74 8.26 7.14 22.73
CA PRO A 74 8.12 8.15 23.79
C PRO A 74 7.15 7.72 24.92
N THR A 75 6.11 6.98 24.58
CA THR A 75 5.15 6.44 25.58
C THR A 75 5.84 5.44 26.50
N LEU A 76 6.74 4.60 25.97
CA LEU A 76 7.52 3.65 26.74
C LEU A 76 8.61 4.34 27.56
N GLU A 77 9.28 5.34 26.98
CA GLU A 77 10.24 6.19 27.69
C GLU A 77 9.61 6.82 28.94
N GLY A 78 8.38 7.31 28.83
CA GLY A 78 7.62 7.85 29.96
C GLY A 78 7.35 6.86 31.09
N GLN A 79 7.35 5.55 30.82
CA GLN A 79 7.18 4.50 31.85
C GLN A 79 8.50 4.12 32.54
N LYS A 80 9.65 4.59 32.04
CA LYS A 80 10.99 4.29 32.59
C LYS A 80 11.22 2.79 32.84
N PRO A 81 11.13 1.95 31.79
CA PRO A 81 11.31 0.51 31.93
C PRO A 81 12.69 0.17 32.50
N SER A 82 12.77 -0.85 33.35
CA SER A 82 14.03 -1.35 33.91
C SER A 82 14.90 -2.05 32.86
N THR A 83 14.28 -2.63 31.84
CA THR A 83 14.92 -3.23 30.67
C THR A 83 14.01 -3.13 29.45
N THR A 84 14.58 -3.05 28.26
CA THR A 84 13.82 -3.10 27.00
C THR A 84 14.17 -4.30 26.11
N LEU A 85 14.88 -5.30 26.66
CA LEU A 85 15.35 -6.45 25.91
C LEU A 85 14.19 -7.31 25.36
N GLU A 86 13.10 -7.44 26.13
CA GLU A 86 11.91 -8.17 25.69
C GLU A 86 11.26 -7.50 24.46
N TYR A 87 11.21 -6.17 24.43
CA TYR A 87 10.66 -5.40 23.31
C TYR A 87 11.53 -5.50 22.06
N ALA A 88 12.85 -5.57 22.24
CA ALA A 88 13.76 -5.90 21.14
C ALA A 88 13.47 -7.31 20.58
N GLY A 89 13.15 -8.27 21.44
CA GLY A 89 12.69 -9.61 21.06
C GLY A 89 11.38 -9.57 20.25
N GLU A 90 10.41 -8.76 20.64
CA GLU A 90 9.18 -8.57 19.88
C GLU A 90 9.43 -7.91 18.51
N CYS A 91 10.35 -6.94 18.43
CA CYS A 91 10.80 -6.39 17.14
C CYS A 91 11.45 -7.47 16.25
N ALA A 92 12.22 -8.40 16.82
CA ALA A 92 12.82 -9.51 16.07
C ALA A 92 11.74 -10.43 15.46
N LYS A 93 10.73 -10.81 16.25
CA LYS A 93 9.58 -11.60 15.77
C LYS A 93 8.83 -10.88 14.64
N LEU A 94 8.62 -9.57 14.76
CA LEU A 94 8.00 -8.77 13.70
C LEU A 94 8.84 -8.75 12.43
N ILE A 95 10.16 -8.63 12.53
CA ILE A 95 11.05 -8.69 11.37
C ILE A 95 10.91 -10.04 10.64
N GLU A 96 10.89 -11.14 11.38
CA GLU A 96 10.69 -12.49 10.80
C GLU A 96 9.33 -12.60 10.12
N ALA A 97 8.26 -12.17 10.77
CA ALA A 97 6.91 -12.18 10.21
C ALA A 97 6.81 -11.35 8.92
N PHE A 98 7.46 -10.18 8.86
CA PHE A 98 7.54 -9.37 7.65
C PHE A 98 8.36 -10.02 6.55
N ASN A 99 9.49 -10.65 6.89
CA ASN A 99 10.31 -11.37 5.92
C ASN A 99 9.55 -12.50 5.25
N GLU A 100 8.80 -13.28 6.03
CA GLU A 100 8.00 -14.37 5.49
C GLU A 100 6.79 -13.85 4.70
N ARG A 101 6.04 -12.89 5.27
CA ARG A 101 4.82 -12.35 4.65
C ARG A 101 5.06 -11.69 3.28
N PHE A 102 6.22 -11.06 3.07
CA PHE A 102 6.53 -10.33 1.83
C PHE A 102 7.62 -11.02 0.98
N LYS A 103 7.93 -12.29 1.26
CA LYS A 103 9.01 -13.04 0.61
C LYS A 103 8.86 -13.13 -0.90
N ASP A 104 7.65 -13.42 -1.36
CA ASP A 104 7.27 -13.52 -2.76
C ASP A 104 7.45 -12.19 -3.51
N VAL A 105 6.95 -11.09 -2.95
CA VAL A 105 7.09 -9.75 -3.54
C VAL A 105 8.55 -9.30 -3.56
N LYS A 106 9.30 -9.60 -2.49
CA LYS A 106 10.75 -9.32 -2.42
C LYS A 106 11.54 -10.10 -3.47
N SER A 107 11.14 -11.33 -3.80
CA SER A 107 11.79 -12.12 -4.85
C SER A 107 11.70 -11.45 -6.22
N LYS A 108 10.70 -10.60 -6.44
CA LYS A 108 10.48 -9.84 -7.68
C LYS A 108 11.13 -8.47 -7.69
N GLN A 109 11.98 -8.16 -6.70
CA GLN A 109 12.57 -6.81 -6.59
C GLN A 109 13.35 -6.37 -7.83
N MET A 110 14.13 -7.25 -8.46
CA MET A 110 14.89 -6.92 -9.67
C MET A 110 13.97 -6.62 -10.86
N GLU A 111 12.84 -7.34 -10.95
CA GLU A 111 11.81 -7.10 -11.97
C GLU A 111 11.03 -5.79 -11.71
N LEU A 112 10.85 -5.40 -10.44
CA LEU A 112 10.21 -4.14 -10.07
C LEU A 112 11.12 -2.92 -10.23
N ASN A 113 12.43 -3.12 -10.11
CA ASN A 113 13.46 -2.08 -10.23
C ASN A 113 14.35 -2.32 -11.45
N ILE A 114 13.78 -2.75 -12.59
CA ILE A 114 14.49 -3.03 -13.85
C ILE A 114 15.43 -1.90 -14.30
N PHE A 115 15.14 -0.67 -13.87
CA PHE A 115 15.94 0.49 -14.20
C PHE A 115 17.17 0.68 -13.33
N ALA A 116 17.18 0.14 -12.12
CA ALA A 116 18.36 0.07 -11.26
C ALA A 116 19.15 -1.24 -11.48
N THR A 117 18.49 -2.31 -11.92
CA THR A 117 19.10 -3.61 -12.21
C THR A 117 20.13 -3.50 -13.35
N PRO A 118 21.33 -4.09 -13.23
CA PRO A 118 22.30 -4.16 -14.34
C PRO A 118 21.67 -4.83 -15.58
N PRO A 119 21.97 -4.38 -16.82
CA PRO A 119 21.40 -4.99 -18.02
C PRO A 119 21.69 -6.50 -18.15
N ALA A 120 22.82 -6.98 -17.63
CA ALA A 120 23.14 -8.42 -17.65
C ALA A 120 22.19 -9.26 -16.78
N ASP A 121 21.52 -8.66 -15.80
CA ASP A 121 20.66 -9.34 -14.83
C ASP A 121 19.16 -9.17 -15.16
N VAL A 122 18.82 -8.53 -16.29
CA VAL A 122 17.44 -8.46 -16.80
C VAL A 122 17.21 -9.52 -17.89
N PRO A 123 15.96 -9.97 -18.11
CA PRO A 123 15.66 -10.92 -19.19
C PRO A 123 16.22 -10.50 -20.54
N ASP A 124 16.77 -11.44 -21.32
CA ASP A 124 17.47 -11.18 -22.59
C ASP A 124 16.70 -10.29 -23.56
N ASN A 125 15.39 -10.49 -23.66
CA ASN A 125 14.50 -9.72 -24.52
C ASN A 125 14.31 -8.24 -24.08
N LEU A 126 14.69 -7.88 -22.86
CA LEU A 126 14.63 -6.52 -22.32
C LEU A 126 15.98 -5.80 -22.36
N GLN A 127 17.09 -6.51 -22.55
CA GLN A 127 18.43 -5.95 -22.33
C GLN A 127 18.71 -4.74 -23.23
N HIS A 128 18.48 -4.85 -24.54
CA HIS A 128 18.70 -3.76 -25.50
C HIS A 128 17.82 -2.54 -25.20
N GLU A 129 16.53 -2.74 -24.91
CA GLU A 129 15.60 -1.65 -24.58
C GLU A 129 16.02 -0.94 -23.27
N ILE A 130 16.47 -1.70 -22.27
CA ILE A 130 16.97 -1.14 -21.00
C ILE A 130 18.28 -0.37 -21.22
N ILE A 131 19.20 -0.88 -22.04
CA ILE A 131 20.45 -0.18 -22.40
C ILE A 131 20.12 1.13 -23.13
N HIS A 132 19.26 1.08 -24.15
CA HIS A 132 18.84 2.26 -24.90
C HIS A 132 18.27 3.34 -23.96
N ARG A 133 17.30 2.97 -23.11
CA ARG A 133 16.70 3.89 -22.14
C ARG A 133 17.71 4.38 -21.09
N LYS A 134 18.67 3.55 -20.68
CA LYS A 134 19.74 3.94 -19.74
C LYS A 134 20.82 4.80 -20.38
N SER A 135 20.92 4.90 -21.68
CA SER A 135 21.84 5.82 -22.35
C SER A 135 21.21 7.18 -22.62
N ASP A 136 19.88 7.23 -22.69
CA ASP A 136 19.11 8.46 -22.90
C ASP A 136 18.97 9.29 -21.61
N ASP A 137 19.66 10.43 -21.57
CA ASP A 137 19.64 11.33 -20.42
C ASP A 137 18.33 12.10 -20.26
N GLU A 138 17.58 12.35 -21.33
CA GLU A 138 16.26 12.95 -21.22
C GLU A 138 15.30 11.95 -20.56
N LEU A 139 15.27 10.70 -21.02
CA LEU A 139 14.41 9.67 -20.44
C LEU A 139 14.74 9.41 -18.97
N LYS A 140 16.02 9.45 -18.57
CA LYS A 140 16.41 9.41 -17.15
C LYS A 140 15.84 10.59 -16.36
N ALA A 141 15.98 11.81 -16.89
CA ALA A 141 15.48 13.01 -16.23
C ALA A 141 13.95 12.94 -16.09
N ARG A 142 13.22 12.49 -17.12
CA ARG A 142 11.77 12.31 -17.06
C ARG A 142 11.36 11.26 -16.03
N TYR A 143 12.07 10.13 -15.97
CA TYR A 143 11.79 9.06 -15.00
C TYR A 143 11.91 9.53 -13.54
N ASN A 144 12.90 10.38 -13.23
CA ASN A 144 13.11 10.88 -11.88
C ASN A 144 12.12 11.98 -11.46
N ASN A 145 11.51 12.68 -12.43
CA ASN A 145 10.66 13.85 -12.17
C ASN A 145 9.16 13.58 -12.34
N LEU A 146 8.76 12.43 -12.88
CA LEU A 146 7.36 12.09 -13.13
C LEU A 146 6.90 10.88 -12.32
N PRO A 147 5.61 10.80 -11.98
CA PRO A 147 5.01 9.55 -11.50
C PRO A 147 5.27 8.41 -12.49
N LEU A 148 5.63 7.23 -11.97
CA LEU A 148 6.09 6.12 -12.79
C LEU A 148 5.07 5.67 -13.86
N LEU A 149 3.77 5.66 -13.54
CA LEU A 149 2.71 5.37 -14.52
C LEU A 149 2.63 6.42 -15.63
N GLU A 150 2.85 7.68 -15.29
CA GLU A 150 2.82 8.78 -16.25
C GLU A 150 4.04 8.75 -17.16
N PHE A 151 5.21 8.41 -16.61
CA PHE A 151 6.42 8.14 -17.38
C PHE A 151 6.19 7.03 -18.41
N TYR A 152 5.71 5.85 -17.96
CA TYR A 152 5.43 4.73 -18.87
C TYR A 152 4.40 5.08 -19.94
N LYS A 153 3.37 5.85 -19.59
CA LYS A 153 2.32 6.25 -20.53
C LYS A 153 2.83 7.19 -21.62
N ARG A 154 3.68 8.17 -21.26
CA ARG A 154 4.10 9.26 -22.15
C ARG A 154 5.36 8.95 -22.96
N TYR A 155 6.32 8.23 -22.38
CA TYR A 155 7.67 8.10 -22.94
C TYR A 155 8.06 6.69 -23.35
N ILE A 156 7.31 5.66 -22.93
CA ILE A 156 7.58 4.28 -23.31
C ILE A 156 6.57 3.88 -24.39
N SER A 157 6.88 4.22 -25.64
CA SER A 157 6.09 3.89 -26.83
C SER A 157 6.14 2.39 -27.14
N ASN A 158 5.11 1.86 -27.82
CA ASN A 158 5.12 0.45 -28.22
C ASN A 158 6.07 0.19 -29.41
N ASP A 159 6.36 1.23 -30.18
CA ASP A 159 7.19 1.11 -31.38
C ASP A 159 8.69 1.07 -31.03
N GLU A 160 9.12 1.83 -30.01
CA GLU A 160 10.52 1.88 -29.59
C GLU A 160 10.84 0.92 -28.42
N PHE A 161 9.85 0.68 -27.54
CA PHE A 161 10.04 -0.08 -26.30
C PHE A 161 8.94 -1.14 -26.09
N PRO A 162 8.66 -2.03 -27.07
CA PRO A 162 7.55 -2.98 -26.99
C PRO A 162 7.64 -3.92 -25.78
N THR A 163 8.84 -4.40 -25.45
CA THR A 163 9.04 -5.38 -24.38
C THR A 163 8.96 -4.72 -23.01
N LEU A 164 9.58 -3.55 -22.86
CA LEU A 164 9.55 -2.74 -21.65
C LEU A 164 8.13 -2.22 -21.38
N ARG A 165 7.39 -1.82 -22.43
CA ARG A 165 5.98 -1.43 -22.29
C ARG A 165 5.13 -2.58 -21.76
N ARG A 166 5.31 -3.78 -22.31
CA ARG A 166 4.61 -4.99 -21.84
C ARG A 166 4.95 -5.31 -20.38
N HIS A 167 6.23 -5.20 -20.01
CA HIS A 167 6.70 -5.36 -18.63
C HIS A 167 6.06 -4.35 -17.68
N ALA A 168 6.05 -3.07 -18.06
CA ALA A 168 5.44 -2.01 -17.28
C ALA A 168 3.93 -2.25 -17.07
N LEU A 169 3.21 -2.64 -18.12
CA LEU A 169 1.78 -2.96 -18.04
C LEU A 169 1.51 -4.17 -17.14
N LYS A 170 2.34 -5.22 -17.22
CA LYS A 170 2.25 -6.40 -16.34
C LYS A 170 2.31 -6.00 -14.87
N TYR A 171 3.23 -5.12 -14.48
CA TYR A 171 3.40 -4.71 -13.09
C TYR A 171 2.47 -3.59 -12.65
N ALA A 172 2.01 -2.76 -13.59
CA ALA A 172 0.98 -1.74 -13.34
C ALA A 172 -0.41 -2.37 -13.08
N SER A 173 -0.68 -3.57 -13.62
CA SER A 173 -1.96 -4.27 -13.43
C SER A 173 -2.01 -5.13 -12.17
N VAL A 174 -0.90 -5.33 -11.46
CA VAL A 174 -0.89 -6.09 -10.21
C VAL A 174 -1.50 -5.24 -9.11
N PHE A 175 -2.58 -5.75 -8.51
CA PHE A 175 -3.12 -5.19 -7.27
C PHE A 175 -2.25 -5.59 -6.09
N GLY A 176 -1.51 -4.62 -5.52
CA GLY A 176 -0.63 -4.89 -4.39
C GLY A 176 -1.35 -4.99 -3.04
N THR A 177 -2.63 -4.60 -2.94
CA THR A 177 -3.47 -4.74 -1.74
C THR A 177 -4.92 -5.03 -2.08
N THR A 178 -5.70 -5.44 -1.07
CA THR A 178 -7.15 -5.63 -1.15
C THR A 178 -7.94 -4.31 -1.17
N TYR A 179 -7.28 -3.15 -1.19
CA TYR A 179 -7.93 -1.84 -1.11
C TYR A 179 -9.05 -1.66 -2.15
N CYS A 180 -8.81 -2.03 -3.41
CA CYS A 180 -9.83 -1.95 -4.46
C CYS A 180 -11.06 -2.83 -4.13
N CYS A 181 -10.84 -4.03 -3.58
CA CYS A 181 -11.90 -4.93 -3.14
C CYS A 181 -12.64 -4.36 -1.92
N GLU A 182 -11.93 -3.81 -0.93
CA GLU A 182 -12.52 -3.17 0.26
C GLU A 182 -13.39 -1.97 -0.13
N GLN A 183 -12.92 -1.13 -1.05
CA GLN A 183 -13.70 -0.02 -1.61
C GLN A 183 -14.93 -0.52 -2.36
N PHE A 184 -14.80 -1.60 -3.13
CA PHE A 184 -15.94 -2.23 -3.80
C PHE A 184 -16.99 -2.73 -2.80
N PHE A 185 -16.58 -3.46 -1.76
CA PHE A 185 -17.49 -3.97 -0.73
C PHE A 185 -18.13 -2.85 0.11
N SER A 186 -17.40 -1.75 0.36
CA SER A 186 -17.97 -0.57 1.01
C SER A 186 -19.10 0.04 0.17
N LYS A 187 -18.86 0.23 -1.14
CA LYS A 187 -19.88 0.70 -2.08
C LYS A 187 -21.08 -0.25 -2.17
N LEU A 188 -20.82 -1.56 -2.18
CA LEU A 188 -21.86 -2.59 -2.14
C LEU A 188 -22.73 -2.49 -0.88
N THR A 189 -22.10 -2.29 0.28
CA THR A 189 -22.80 -2.17 1.56
C THR A 189 -23.72 -0.96 1.57
N ILE A 190 -23.26 0.18 1.05
CA ILE A 190 -24.08 1.40 0.89
C ILE A 190 -25.24 1.15 -0.09
N ALA A 191 -24.98 0.51 -1.22
CA ALA A 191 -26.00 0.18 -2.22
C ALA A 191 -27.10 -0.73 -1.64
N LYS A 192 -26.73 -1.67 -0.77
CA LYS A 192 -27.66 -2.59 -0.10
C LYS A 192 -28.40 -1.97 1.10
N SER A 193 -27.79 -1.08 1.88
CA SER A 193 -28.34 -0.64 3.18
C SER A 193 -29.34 0.50 3.11
N ARG A 194 -29.27 1.39 2.10
CA ARG A 194 -29.91 2.72 2.21
C ARG A 194 -31.13 2.99 1.33
N LEU A 195 -31.36 2.23 0.23
CA LEU A 195 -32.31 2.69 -0.80
C LEU A 195 -33.30 1.68 -1.41
N ARG A 196 -33.20 0.34 -1.25
CA ARG A 196 -34.09 -0.57 -2.01
C ARG A 196 -34.39 -1.91 -1.33
N SER A 197 -35.68 -2.23 -1.20
CA SER A 197 -36.22 -3.55 -0.79
C SER A 197 -36.32 -4.57 -1.95
N ARG A 198 -35.97 -4.19 -3.19
CA ARG A 198 -35.96 -5.08 -4.38
C ARG A 198 -34.70 -4.83 -5.22
N LEU A 199 -33.60 -5.48 -4.86
CA LEU A 199 -32.41 -5.56 -5.71
C LEU A 199 -32.39 -6.95 -6.37
N THR A 200 -32.42 -6.98 -7.70
CA THR A 200 -32.06 -8.17 -8.48
C THR A 200 -30.56 -8.14 -8.76
N ASP A 201 -29.93 -9.30 -8.95
CA ASP A 201 -28.49 -9.41 -9.17
C ASP A 201 -28.02 -8.57 -10.38
N ALA A 202 -28.78 -8.58 -11.48
CA ALA A 202 -28.47 -7.79 -12.68
C ALA A 202 -28.50 -6.27 -12.44
N ASN A 203 -29.39 -5.78 -11.57
CA ASN A 203 -29.46 -4.35 -11.24
C ASN A 203 -28.34 -3.93 -10.28
N LEU A 204 -27.93 -4.84 -9.40
CA LEU A 204 -26.82 -4.63 -8.47
C LEU A 204 -25.49 -4.52 -9.21
N GLU A 205 -25.24 -5.43 -10.16
CA GLU A 205 -24.03 -5.42 -10.99
C GLU A 205 -23.87 -4.09 -11.75
N LYS A 206 -24.92 -3.64 -12.46
CA LYS A 206 -24.90 -2.37 -13.21
C LYS A 206 -24.64 -1.17 -12.31
N GLN A 207 -25.23 -1.14 -11.11
CA GLN A 207 -25.00 -0.06 -10.15
C GLN A 207 -23.57 -0.04 -9.63
N LEU A 208 -23.01 -1.22 -9.34
CA LEU A 208 -21.63 -1.33 -8.90
C LEU A 208 -20.67 -0.89 -10.00
N GLN A 209 -20.87 -1.32 -11.25
CA GLN A 209 -20.07 -0.86 -12.39
C GLN A 209 -20.04 0.67 -12.49
N VAL A 210 -21.20 1.33 -12.40
CA VAL A 210 -21.28 2.80 -12.42
C VAL A 210 -20.60 3.40 -11.19
N ALA A 211 -20.83 2.86 -10.00
CA ALA A 211 -20.27 3.40 -8.76
C ALA A 211 -18.75 3.21 -8.67
N THR A 212 -18.17 2.22 -9.34
CA THR A 212 -16.73 1.90 -9.30
C THR A 212 -15.96 2.46 -10.48
N SER A 213 -16.64 2.83 -11.57
CA SER A 213 -16.02 3.40 -12.77
C SER A 213 -15.48 4.81 -12.53
N SER A 214 -14.28 5.08 -13.04
CA SER A 214 -13.72 6.43 -13.18
C SER A 214 -14.03 7.07 -14.54
N ILE A 215 -14.70 6.33 -15.43
CA ILE A 215 -15.12 6.81 -16.76
C ILE A 215 -16.38 7.67 -16.58
N PRO A 216 -16.37 8.94 -17.02
CA PRO A 216 -17.53 9.80 -16.92
C PRO A 216 -18.67 9.26 -17.79
N ALA A 217 -19.88 9.28 -17.26
CA ALA A 217 -21.06 8.96 -18.04
C ALA A 217 -21.26 10.00 -19.16
N ASN A 218 -21.51 9.53 -20.38
CA ASN A 218 -21.87 10.41 -21.48
C ASN A 218 -23.36 10.81 -21.37
N ILE A 219 -23.64 11.69 -20.42
CA ILE A 219 -25.01 12.15 -20.12
C ILE A 219 -25.67 12.74 -21.35
N THR A 220 -24.90 13.45 -22.18
CA THR A 220 -25.38 14.09 -23.42
C THR A 220 -25.88 13.07 -24.46
N CYS A 221 -25.25 11.90 -24.54
CA CYS A 221 -25.74 10.81 -25.39
C CYS A 221 -27.02 10.20 -24.80
N LEU A 222 -27.00 9.92 -23.50
CA LEU A 222 -28.14 9.32 -22.78
C LEU A 222 -29.41 10.19 -22.81
N THR A 223 -29.27 11.52 -22.77
CA THR A 223 -30.43 12.42 -22.86
C THR A 223 -31.01 12.53 -24.25
N LYS A 224 -30.20 12.33 -25.31
CA LYS A 224 -30.69 12.30 -26.70
C LYS A 224 -31.49 11.05 -27.03
N GLU A 225 -31.11 9.91 -26.43
CA GLU A 225 -31.81 8.63 -26.62
C GLU A 225 -33.07 8.50 -25.76
N LYS A 226 -33.29 9.43 -24.82
CA LYS A 226 -34.44 9.37 -23.92
C LYS A 226 -35.67 9.98 -24.60
N GLN A 227 -36.64 9.13 -24.92
CA GLN A 227 -37.94 9.58 -25.41
C GLN A 227 -38.64 10.40 -24.30
N PHE A 228 -38.86 11.69 -24.56
CA PHE A 228 -39.68 12.51 -23.68
C PHE A 228 -41.12 12.00 -23.75
N GLN A 229 -41.67 11.56 -22.62
CA GLN A 229 -43.10 11.34 -22.51
C GLN A 229 -43.75 12.70 -22.25
N PRO A 230 -44.50 13.26 -23.21
CA PRO A 230 -45.26 14.47 -22.94
C PRO A 230 -46.33 14.10 -21.91
N SER A 231 -46.40 14.86 -20.82
CA SER A 231 -47.52 14.82 -19.90
C SER A 231 -48.79 15.21 -20.63
N HIS A 232 -49.81 14.35 -20.57
CA HIS A 232 -51.17 14.62 -21.06
C HIS A 232 -51.87 15.71 -20.23
#